data_AF-A0A6J5WA67-F1
#
_entry.id   AF-A0A6J5WA67-F1
#
_cell.length_a   1.000
_cell.length_b   1.000
_cell.length_c   1.000
_cell.angle_alpha   90.00
_cell.angle_beta   90.00
_cell.angle_gamma   90.00
#
_symmetry.space_group_name_H-M   'P 1'
#
loop_
_entity.id
_entity.type
_entity.pdbx_description
1 polymer ?
#
loop_
_entity_poly.entity_id
_entity_poly.type
_entity_poly.pdbx_seq_one_letter_code
_entity_poly.pdbx_strand_id
1 'polypeptide(L)'
;MEEIVEGDGSGAGRYTLRPTRLSNEDILFCIDVDPESMVEMKAAMSPNGRPLTRLDSIKQAILVFINAKLTINPEHRFAFACLGKSASWLRKEFSSEVDSAIAAFRVLSATSSSSNADLTSLFRVAAHEAKKSRAQNRLLRVILIYCRSSVRPNHQWPVNQKLFTLDVVYLHDKPGPDNCPQEVYDSLVDALELVSEYEGYILESGQGLTRVLFRYMCMLLSHPQQRCPQDHLDIPKPLAKKLPAADSTTTDDSIVTVSGISEVQNIRN
;
A
#
# COMPACT_ATOMS: atom_id res chain seq x y z
N MET A 1 42.48 51.45 -16.73
CA MET A 1 41.32 52.25 -16.29
C MET A 1 40.11 51.48 -16.75
N GLU A 2 39.22 51.19 -15.82
CA GLU A 2 38.32 50.04 -15.75
C GLU A 2 37.41 49.84 -16.96
N GLU A 3 37.32 48.58 -17.41
CA GLU A 3 36.28 48.10 -18.32
C GLU A 3 34.99 47.90 -17.52
N ILE A 4 33.95 48.62 -17.90
CA ILE A 4 32.60 48.48 -17.35
C ILE A 4 32.01 47.19 -17.93
N VAL A 5 31.87 46.17 -17.07
CA VAL A 5 31.06 44.98 -17.37
C VAL A 5 29.60 45.35 -17.15
N GLU A 6 28.88 45.66 -18.22
CA GLU A 6 27.42 45.69 -18.20
C GLU A 6 26.90 44.27 -17.92
N GLY A 7 26.25 44.12 -16.76
CA GLY A 7 25.57 42.89 -16.40
C GLY A 7 24.37 42.67 -17.30
N ASP A 8 24.53 41.76 -18.27
CA ASP A 8 23.40 41.23 -19.02
C ASP A 8 22.49 40.47 -18.04
N GLY A 9 21.31 41.03 -17.84
CA GLY A 9 20.28 40.49 -16.96
C GLY A 9 19.80 39.15 -17.50
N SER A 10 20.44 38.06 -17.05
CA SER A 10 20.00 36.70 -17.29
C SER A 10 18.55 36.56 -16.84
N GLY A 11 17.64 36.58 -17.80
CA GLY A 11 16.23 36.34 -17.58
C GLY A 11 16.07 35.00 -16.88
N ALA A 12 15.60 35.03 -15.64
CA ALA A 12 15.23 33.85 -14.88
C ALA A 12 14.21 33.07 -15.71
N GLY A 13 14.67 32.04 -16.43
CA GLY A 13 13.84 31.19 -17.26
C GLY A 13 12.74 30.62 -16.39
N ARG A 14 11.49 31.00 -16.69
CA ARG A 14 10.31 30.45 -16.01
C ARG A 14 10.36 28.93 -16.19
N TYR A 15 10.64 28.21 -15.11
CA TYR A 15 10.62 26.76 -15.10
C TYR A 15 9.24 26.30 -15.54
N THR A 16 9.16 25.70 -16.72
CA THR A 16 7.91 25.22 -17.31
C THR A 16 8.01 23.71 -17.43
N LEU A 17 7.21 22.99 -16.65
CA LEU A 17 7.12 21.53 -16.75
C LEU A 17 6.48 21.17 -18.09
N ARG A 18 7.06 20.19 -18.80
CA ARG A 18 6.43 19.64 -20.00
C ARG A 18 5.12 18.96 -19.60
N PRO A 19 3.98 19.33 -20.18
CA PRO A 19 2.72 18.63 -19.92
C PRO A 19 2.87 17.17 -20.31
N THR A 20 2.84 16.27 -19.32
CA THR A 20 2.82 14.82 -19.58
C THR A 20 1.39 14.35 -19.39
N ARG A 21 0.77 13.88 -20.47
CA ARG A 21 -0.56 13.28 -20.39
C ARG A 21 -0.41 11.87 -19.87
N LEU A 22 -1.07 11.60 -18.75
CA LEU A 22 -1.17 10.26 -18.21
C LEU A 22 -2.25 9.50 -18.96
N SER A 23 -2.01 8.22 -19.17
CA SER A 23 -3.05 7.34 -19.67
C SER A 23 -4.15 7.14 -18.63
N ASN A 24 -5.39 6.94 -19.07
CA ASN A 24 -6.43 6.51 -18.14
C ASN A 24 -6.16 5.06 -17.69
N GLU A 25 -6.40 4.75 -16.42
CA GLU A 25 -6.21 3.41 -15.85
C GLU A 25 -7.49 2.56 -15.93
N ASP A 26 -7.34 1.32 -16.33
CA ASP A 26 -8.20 0.20 -15.95
C ASP A 26 -7.56 -0.50 -14.74
N ILE A 27 -8.27 -0.55 -13.62
CA ILE A 27 -7.74 -1.06 -12.34
C ILE A 27 -8.48 -2.33 -11.96
N LEU A 28 -7.77 -3.46 -11.94
CA LEU A 28 -8.28 -4.75 -11.49
C LEU A 28 -7.89 -4.98 -10.03
N PHE A 29 -8.88 -5.00 -9.14
CA PHE A 29 -8.68 -5.47 -7.77
C PHE A 29 -8.77 -6.99 -7.72
N CYS A 30 -7.75 -7.65 -7.20
CA CYS A 30 -7.79 -9.07 -6.87
C CYS A 30 -7.71 -9.24 -5.35
N ILE A 31 -8.77 -9.77 -4.74
CA ILE A 31 -8.91 -9.84 -3.29
C ILE A 31 -8.79 -11.29 -2.83
N ASP A 32 -7.82 -11.59 -1.98
CA ASP A 32 -7.69 -12.90 -1.36
C ASP A 32 -8.88 -13.17 -0.41
N VAL A 33 -9.53 -14.31 -0.63
CA VAL A 33 -10.73 -14.74 0.11
C VAL A 33 -10.44 -15.94 1.01
N ASP A 34 -9.18 -16.15 1.39
CA ASP A 34 -8.81 -17.13 2.39
C ASP A 34 -9.43 -16.82 3.78
N PRO A 35 -9.67 -17.83 4.65
CA PRO A 35 -10.07 -17.61 6.03
C PRO A 35 -9.23 -16.56 6.79
N GLU A 36 -7.94 -16.39 6.50
CA GLU A 36 -7.12 -15.34 7.12
C GLU A 36 -7.64 -13.92 6.81
N SER A 37 -8.45 -13.72 5.77
CA SER A 37 -9.16 -12.45 5.50
C SER A 37 -10.29 -12.15 6.51
N MET A 38 -10.71 -13.12 7.31
CA MET A 38 -11.74 -12.94 8.33
C MET A 38 -11.17 -12.54 9.70
N VAL A 39 -9.84 -12.46 9.84
CA VAL A 39 -9.19 -12.00 11.08
C VAL A 39 -9.61 -10.56 11.39
N GLU A 40 -9.93 -10.29 12.65
CA GLU A 40 -10.32 -8.97 13.12
C GLU A 40 -9.16 -7.97 13.04
N MET A 41 -9.48 -6.77 12.58
CA MET A 41 -8.54 -5.66 12.54
C MET A 41 -8.63 -4.84 13.83
N LYS A 42 -7.47 -4.47 14.35
CA LYS A 42 -7.33 -3.65 15.56
C LYS A 42 -7.84 -2.23 15.31
N ALA A 43 -8.53 -1.70 16.32
CA ALA A 43 -9.08 -0.35 16.35
C ALA A 43 -10.06 -0.03 15.21
N ALA A 44 -10.70 -1.06 14.63
CA ALA A 44 -11.68 -0.91 13.57
C ALA A 44 -13.02 -1.44 14.03
N MET A 45 -13.95 -0.52 14.28
CA MET A 45 -15.31 -0.83 14.69
C MET A 45 -16.28 -0.42 13.60
N SER A 46 -17.22 -1.31 13.32
CA SER A 46 -18.43 -1.02 12.56
C SER A 46 -19.21 0.14 13.22
N PRO A 47 -20.04 0.88 12.49
CA PRO A 47 -21.00 1.82 13.08
C PRO A 47 -21.85 1.21 14.20
N ASN A 48 -22.06 -0.11 14.16
CA ASN A 48 -22.81 -0.86 15.17
C ASN A 48 -21.94 -1.37 16.34
N GLY A 49 -20.69 -0.92 16.46
CA GLY A 49 -19.74 -1.31 17.52
C GLY A 49 -19.13 -2.70 17.37
N ARG A 50 -19.36 -3.41 16.25
CA ARG A 50 -18.78 -4.73 15.99
C ARG A 50 -17.34 -4.61 15.46
N PRO A 51 -16.41 -5.50 15.86
CA PRO A 51 -15.10 -5.58 15.22
C PRO A 51 -15.22 -5.79 13.71
N LEU A 52 -14.38 -5.09 12.94
CA LEU A 52 -14.29 -5.27 11.49
C LEU A 52 -13.20 -6.28 11.16
N THR A 53 -13.49 -7.19 10.24
CA THR A 53 -12.48 -8.11 9.68
C THR A 53 -11.54 -7.41 8.72
N ARG A 54 -10.45 -8.07 8.32
CA ARG A 54 -9.60 -7.64 7.19
C ARG A 54 -10.45 -7.46 5.94
N LEU A 55 -11.29 -8.44 5.60
CA LEU A 55 -12.16 -8.40 4.42
C LEU A 55 -13.13 -7.21 4.44
N ASP A 56 -13.75 -6.91 5.59
CA ASP A 56 -14.62 -5.74 5.74
C ASP A 56 -13.84 -4.44 5.55
N SER A 57 -12.66 -4.35 6.16
CA SER A 57 -11.78 -3.19 6.05
C SER A 57 -11.26 -2.99 4.62
N ILE A 58 -10.97 -4.08 3.90
CA ILE A 58 -10.56 -4.07 2.48
C ILE A 58 -11.68 -3.50 1.61
N LYS A 59 -12.92 -3.98 1.78
CA LYS A 59 -14.08 -3.47 1.03
C LYS A 59 -14.23 -1.96 1.21
N GLN A 60 -14.15 -1.48 2.45
CA GLN A 60 -14.25 -0.04 2.75
C GLN A 60 -13.08 0.76 2.16
N ALA A 61 -11.85 0.25 2.29
CA ALA A 61 -10.66 0.94 1.79
C ALA A 61 -10.65 1.03 0.26
N ILE A 62 -11.13 -0.01 -0.45
CA ILE A 62 -11.30 0.05 -1.91
C ILE A 62 -12.40 1.06 -2.31
N LEU A 63 -13.51 1.15 -1.59
CA LEU A 63 -14.54 2.16 -1.89
C LEU A 63 -13.99 3.58 -1.73
N VAL A 64 -13.21 3.85 -0.69
CA VAL A 64 -12.54 5.16 -0.54
C VAL A 64 -11.54 5.40 -1.66
N PHE A 65 -10.76 4.39 -2.04
CA PHE A 65 -9.84 4.47 -3.18
C PHE A 65 -10.57 4.85 -4.46
N ILE A 66 -11.66 4.14 -4.81
CA ILE A 66 -12.40 4.36 -6.05
C ILE A 66 -12.96 5.78 -6.10
N ASN A 67 -13.59 6.25 -5.02
CA ASN A 67 -14.13 7.63 -4.95
C ASN A 67 -13.02 8.67 -5.13
N ALA A 68 -11.90 8.51 -4.43
CA ALA A 68 -10.77 9.43 -4.56
C ALA A 68 -10.15 9.38 -5.97
N LYS A 69 -10.00 8.19 -6.56
CA LYS A 69 -9.40 7.99 -7.88
C LYS A 69 -10.29 8.57 -9.00
N LEU A 70 -11.61 8.42 -8.90
CA LEU A 70 -12.58 9.05 -9.81
C LEU A 70 -12.63 10.57 -9.65
N THR A 71 -12.43 11.08 -8.43
CA THR A 71 -12.31 12.53 -8.18
C THR A 71 -11.07 13.11 -8.87
N ILE A 72 -9.96 12.35 -8.91
CA ILE A 72 -8.75 12.73 -9.65
C ILE A 72 -9.00 12.70 -11.16
N ASN A 73 -9.63 11.65 -11.66
CA ASN A 73 -10.01 11.52 -13.06
C ASN A 73 -11.21 10.55 -13.22
N PRO A 74 -12.37 11.02 -13.70
CA PRO A 74 -13.58 10.22 -13.80
C PRO A 74 -13.48 9.12 -14.87
N GLU A 75 -12.51 9.21 -15.78
CA GLU A 75 -12.33 8.23 -16.85
C GLU A 75 -11.67 6.93 -16.38
N HIS A 76 -11.21 6.83 -15.12
CA HIS A 76 -10.71 5.58 -14.55
C HIS A 76 -11.83 4.54 -14.42
N ARG A 77 -11.51 3.26 -14.65
CA ARG A 77 -12.48 2.17 -14.57
C ARG A 77 -11.96 1.05 -13.68
N PHE A 78 -12.88 0.30 -13.07
CA PHE A 78 -12.56 -0.72 -12.06
C PHE A 78 -13.24 -2.04 -12.39
N ALA A 79 -12.53 -3.14 -12.16
CA ALA A 79 -13.04 -4.51 -12.20
C ALA A 79 -12.56 -5.28 -10.96
N PHE A 80 -13.20 -6.41 -10.67
CA PHE A 80 -12.98 -7.15 -9.43
C PHE A 80 -12.83 -8.65 -9.67
N ALA A 81 -11.83 -9.23 -9.04
CA ALA A 81 -11.59 -10.65 -8.96
C ALA A 81 -11.35 -11.05 -7.49
N CYS A 82 -11.54 -12.33 -7.20
CA CYS A 82 -11.15 -12.92 -5.92
C CYS A 82 -10.09 -14.00 -6.14
N LEU A 83 -9.24 -14.22 -5.14
CA LEU A 83 -8.22 -15.26 -5.12
C LEU A 83 -8.58 -16.30 -4.05
N GLY A 84 -9.08 -17.45 -4.49
CA GLY A 84 -9.18 -18.67 -3.68
C GLY A 84 -7.98 -19.56 -3.97
N LYS A 85 -8.22 -20.78 -4.45
CA LYS A 85 -7.14 -21.63 -5.01
C LYS A 85 -6.45 -21.01 -6.23
N SER A 86 -7.25 -20.37 -7.08
CA SER A 86 -6.84 -19.59 -8.25
C SER A 86 -7.73 -18.35 -8.34
N ALA A 87 -7.35 -17.37 -9.16
CA ALA A 87 -8.18 -16.19 -9.36
C ALA A 87 -9.45 -16.51 -10.17
N SER A 88 -10.56 -15.91 -9.76
CA SER A 88 -11.86 -15.94 -10.44
C SER A 88 -12.51 -14.56 -10.46
N TRP A 89 -13.32 -14.28 -11.48
CA TRP A 89 -14.03 -13.01 -11.61
C TRP A 89 -15.12 -12.86 -10.55
N LEU A 90 -15.12 -11.72 -9.87
CA LEU A 90 -16.24 -11.23 -9.08
C LEU A 90 -17.14 -10.33 -9.93
N ARG A 91 -16.50 -9.47 -10.73
CA ARG A 91 -17.13 -8.62 -11.74
C ARG A 91 -16.11 -8.27 -12.81
N LYS A 92 -16.38 -8.67 -14.05
CA LYS A 92 -15.43 -8.61 -15.17
C LYS A 92 -15.44 -7.27 -15.90
N GLU A 93 -16.61 -6.65 -15.99
CA GLU A 93 -16.78 -5.42 -16.77
C GLU A 93 -16.16 -4.23 -16.03
N PHE A 94 -15.14 -3.62 -16.63
CA PHE A 94 -14.55 -2.38 -16.16
C PHE A 94 -15.58 -1.24 -16.19
N SER A 95 -15.82 -0.63 -15.03
CA SER A 95 -16.84 0.41 -14.85
C SER A 95 -16.31 1.55 -13.97
N SER A 96 -16.77 2.77 -14.22
CA SER A 96 -16.52 3.95 -13.39
C SER A 96 -17.60 4.14 -12.32
N GLU A 97 -18.61 3.28 -12.28
CA GLU A 97 -19.75 3.41 -11.35
C GLU A 97 -19.41 2.81 -9.98
N VAL A 98 -19.52 3.62 -8.92
CA VAL A 98 -19.28 3.18 -7.53
C VAL A 98 -20.25 2.06 -7.12
N ASP A 99 -21.50 2.11 -7.59
CA ASP A 99 -22.51 1.08 -7.32
C ASP A 99 -22.12 -0.29 -7.86
N SER A 100 -21.33 -0.34 -8.94
CA SER A 100 -20.78 -1.57 -9.49
C SER A 100 -19.84 -2.26 -8.49
N ALA A 101 -19.01 -1.48 -7.79
CA ALA A 101 -18.13 -1.96 -6.72
C ALA A 101 -18.92 -2.41 -5.50
N ILE A 102 -19.91 -1.63 -5.08
CA ILE A 102 -20.80 -1.98 -3.95
C ILE A 102 -21.51 -3.31 -4.23
N ALA A 103 -22.05 -3.49 -5.43
CA ALA A 103 -22.71 -4.73 -5.83
C ALA A 103 -21.74 -5.93 -5.81
N ALA A 104 -20.51 -5.76 -6.29
CA ALA A 104 -19.48 -6.80 -6.21
C ALA A 104 -19.15 -7.18 -4.76
N PHE A 105 -19.00 -6.19 -3.87
CA PHE A 105 -18.65 -6.43 -2.47
C PHE A 105 -19.77 -7.04 -1.61
N ARG A 106 -21.03 -6.92 -2.03
CA ARG A 106 -22.16 -7.59 -1.38
C ARG A 106 -22.09 -9.11 -1.51
N VAL A 107 -21.57 -9.62 -2.62
CA VAL A 107 -21.47 -11.08 -2.86
C VAL A 107 -20.09 -11.66 -2.53
N LEU A 108 -19.11 -10.80 -2.25
CA LEU A 108 -17.77 -11.21 -1.84
C LEU A 108 -17.76 -11.75 -0.41
N SER A 109 -17.37 -13.01 -0.23
CA SER A 109 -17.22 -13.68 1.05
C SER A 109 -15.92 -14.49 1.11
N ALA A 110 -15.46 -14.77 2.32
CA ALA A 110 -14.35 -15.70 2.52
C ALA A 110 -14.77 -17.14 2.16
N THR A 111 -13.79 -17.90 1.67
CA THR A 111 -13.88 -19.33 1.40
C THR A 111 -13.65 -20.11 2.68
N SER A 112 -14.08 -21.38 2.71
CA SER A 112 -13.93 -22.25 3.88
C SER A 112 -12.52 -22.82 4.06
N SER A 113 -11.74 -22.94 2.97
CA SER A 113 -10.34 -23.36 3.02
C SER A 113 -9.66 -23.11 1.67
N SER A 114 -8.42 -22.61 1.68
CA SER A 114 -7.60 -22.51 0.47
C SER A 114 -6.12 -22.84 0.77
N SER A 115 -5.72 -24.09 0.56
CA SER A 115 -4.33 -24.53 0.78
C SER A 115 -3.31 -23.96 -0.21
N ASN A 116 -3.77 -23.47 -1.36
CA ASN A 116 -2.92 -23.03 -2.46
C ASN A 116 -3.35 -21.63 -2.93
N ALA A 117 -2.40 -20.85 -3.43
CA ALA A 117 -2.66 -19.56 -4.07
C ALA A 117 -1.95 -19.49 -5.43
N ASP A 118 -2.62 -19.92 -6.50
CA ASP A 118 -2.09 -19.86 -7.86
C ASP A 118 -2.45 -18.53 -8.56
N LEU A 119 -1.45 -17.70 -8.83
CA LEU A 119 -1.58 -16.42 -9.53
C LEU A 119 -1.55 -16.58 -11.07
N THR A 120 -1.33 -17.78 -11.60
CA THR A 120 -1.24 -18.03 -13.05
C THR A 120 -2.49 -17.55 -13.79
N SER A 121 -3.68 -17.85 -13.26
CA SER A 121 -4.93 -17.41 -13.89
C SER A 121 -5.10 -15.89 -13.82
N LEU A 122 -4.69 -15.26 -12.71
CA LEU A 122 -4.70 -13.80 -12.56
C LEU A 122 -3.82 -13.14 -13.62
N PHE A 123 -2.59 -13.63 -13.80
CA PHE A 123 -1.65 -13.06 -14.76
C PHE A 123 -2.11 -13.24 -16.20
N ARG A 124 -2.68 -14.38 -16.55
CA ARG A 124 -3.28 -14.60 -17.88
C ARG A 124 -4.42 -13.63 -18.16
N VAL A 125 -5.30 -13.46 -17.18
CA VAL A 125 -6.41 -12.50 -17.26
C VAL A 125 -5.90 -11.07 -17.39
N ALA A 126 -4.96 -10.67 -16.54
CA ALA A 126 -4.38 -9.33 -16.55
C ALA A 126 -3.66 -9.05 -17.88
N ALA A 127 -2.85 -9.97 -18.38
CA ALA A 127 -2.20 -9.80 -19.68
C ALA A 127 -3.20 -9.67 -20.84
N HIS A 128 -4.31 -10.41 -20.80
CA HIS A 128 -5.37 -10.27 -21.80
C HIS A 128 -6.05 -8.89 -21.72
N GLU A 129 -6.49 -8.48 -20.53
CA GLU A 129 -7.13 -7.19 -20.35
C GLU A 129 -6.17 -6.02 -20.62
N ALA A 130 -4.88 -6.18 -20.34
CA ALA A 130 -3.87 -5.16 -20.63
C ALA A 130 -3.77 -4.85 -22.13
N LYS A 131 -3.79 -5.88 -22.98
CA LYS A 131 -3.79 -5.71 -24.44
C LYS A 131 -5.05 -4.95 -24.89
N LYS A 132 -6.20 -5.27 -24.30
CA LYS A 132 -7.48 -4.61 -24.58
C LYS A 132 -7.49 -3.15 -24.11
N SER A 133 -6.98 -2.86 -22.91
CA SER A 133 -6.82 -1.51 -22.38
C SER A 133 -5.89 -0.69 -23.28
N ARG A 134 -4.75 -1.28 -23.70
CA ARG A 134 -3.78 -0.59 -24.57
C ARG A 134 -4.37 -0.24 -25.94
N ALA A 135 -5.23 -1.09 -26.50
CA ALA A 135 -5.98 -0.79 -27.72
C ALA A 135 -6.94 0.42 -27.58
N GLN A 136 -7.30 0.77 -26.34
CA GLN A 136 -8.10 1.95 -26.00
C GLN A 136 -7.25 3.12 -25.47
N ASN A 137 -5.92 3.06 -25.60
CA ASN A 137 -4.97 4.02 -25.05
C ASN A 137 -5.04 4.17 -23.51
N ARG A 138 -5.24 3.04 -22.83
CA ARG A 138 -5.35 2.93 -21.37
C ARG A 138 -4.29 1.98 -20.82
N LEU A 139 -3.94 2.15 -19.55
CA LEU A 139 -3.05 1.24 -18.83
C LEU A 139 -3.86 0.26 -17.98
N LEU A 140 -3.43 -0.99 -17.92
CA LEU A 140 -3.94 -1.92 -16.92
C LEU A 140 -3.03 -1.91 -15.69
N ARG A 141 -3.66 -1.77 -14.54
CA ARG A 141 -3.05 -1.92 -13.22
C ARG A 141 -3.79 -2.99 -12.44
N VAL A 142 -3.06 -3.89 -11.80
CA VAL A 142 -3.59 -4.90 -10.90
C VAL A 142 -3.21 -4.53 -9.48
N ILE A 143 -4.17 -4.49 -8.56
CA ILE A 143 -3.93 -4.35 -7.13
C ILE A 143 -4.34 -5.66 -6.46
N LEU A 144 -3.34 -6.45 -6.06
CA LEU A 144 -3.53 -7.70 -5.32
C LEU A 144 -3.54 -7.40 -3.83
N ILE A 145 -4.59 -7.82 -3.14
CA ILE A 145 -4.67 -7.76 -1.68
C ILE A 145 -4.56 -9.18 -1.16
N TYR A 146 -3.38 -9.53 -0.64
CA TYR A 146 -3.03 -10.89 -0.21
C TYR A 146 -3.13 -11.01 1.31
N CYS A 147 -3.75 -12.07 1.81
CA CYS A 147 -4.05 -12.20 3.25
C CYS A 147 -3.40 -13.40 3.94
N ARG A 148 -2.82 -14.35 3.20
CA ARG A 148 -2.28 -15.59 3.78
C ARG A 148 -0.88 -15.40 4.31
N SER A 149 -0.64 -15.88 5.53
CA SER A 149 0.67 -15.80 6.17
C SER A 149 1.51 -17.09 6.05
N SER A 150 0.87 -18.19 5.65
CA SER A 150 1.47 -19.54 5.60
C SER A 150 1.57 -20.12 4.19
N VAL A 151 0.96 -19.48 3.19
CA VAL A 151 0.89 -20.00 1.82
C VAL A 151 1.66 -19.06 0.90
N ARG A 152 2.69 -19.58 0.21
CA ARG A 152 3.35 -18.84 -0.85
C ARG A 152 2.47 -18.79 -2.09
N PRO A 153 2.26 -17.62 -2.71
CA PRO A 153 1.71 -17.57 -4.05
C PRO A 153 2.65 -18.28 -5.02
N ASN A 154 2.09 -19.04 -5.95
CA ASN A 154 2.84 -19.64 -7.05
C ASN A 154 2.29 -19.16 -8.38
N HIS A 155 3.09 -19.25 -9.43
CA HIS A 155 2.66 -18.93 -10.79
C HIS A 155 3.51 -19.66 -11.84
N GLN A 156 2.91 -19.88 -13.01
CA GLN A 156 3.59 -20.28 -14.22
C GLN A 156 3.44 -19.16 -15.26
N TRP A 157 4.39 -18.23 -15.24
CA TRP A 157 4.40 -17.06 -16.13
C TRP A 157 5.69 -16.98 -16.93
N PRO A 158 5.63 -16.70 -18.25
CA PRO A 158 6.82 -16.52 -19.05
C PRO A 158 7.65 -15.32 -18.58
N VAL A 159 8.98 -15.49 -18.54
CA VAL A 159 9.92 -14.40 -18.29
C VAL A 159 9.77 -13.34 -19.40
N ASN A 160 9.89 -12.06 -19.05
CA ASN A 160 9.82 -10.88 -19.95
C ASN A 160 8.44 -10.51 -20.50
N GLN A 161 7.33 -10.99 -19.92
CA GLN A 161 5.99 -10.51 -20.25
C GLN A 161 5.49 -9.49 -19.22
N LYS A 162 5.93 -8.24 -19.38
CA LYS A 162 5.54 -7.10 -18.55
C LYS A 162 4.48 -6.23 -19.26
N LEU A 163 3.21 -6.64 -19.14
CA LEU A 163 2.10 -6.03 -19.89
C LEU A 163 1.20 -5.12 -19.03
N PHE A 164 1.30 -5.24 -17.72
CA PHE A 164 0.49 -4.49 -16.75
C PHE A 164 1.37 -4.13 -15.56
N THR A 165 0.90 -3.29 -14.66
CA THR A 165 1.60 -3.01 -13.38
C THR A 165 0.92 -3.76 -12.25
N LEU A 166 1.68 -4.47 -11.41
CA LEU A 166 1.17 -5.12 -10.20
C LEU A 166 1.55 -4.31 -8.97
N ASP A 167 0.56 -3.99 -8.14
CA ASP A 167 0.76 -3.58 -6.76
C ASP A 167 0.24 -4.66 -5.82
N VAL A 168 0.89 -4.79 -4.67
CA VAL A 168 0.54 -5.76 -3.63
C VAL A 168 0.31 -5.04 -2.32
N VAL A 169 -0.83 -5.32 -1.69
CA VAL A 169 -1.08 -5.03 -0.27
C VAL A 169 -1.06 -6.37 0.45
N TYR A 170 -0.03 -6.61 1.26
CA TYR A 170 0.14 -7.83 2.01
C TYR A 170 -0.28 -7.65 3.46
N LEU A 171 -1.40 -8.26 3.85
CA LEU A 171 -1.91 -8.22 5.22
C LEU A 171 -1.71 -9.61 5.83
N HIS A 172 -1.05 -9.68 6.98
CA HIS A 172 -0.75 -10.97 7.59
C HIS A 172 -0.72 -10.87 9.10
N ASP A 173 -0.69 -12.03 9.77
CA ASP A 173 -0.35 -12.12 11.18
C ASP A 173 1.17 -12.12 11.37
N LYS A 174 1.61 -11.77 12.57
CA LYS A 174 3.03 -11.83 12.91
C LYS A 174 3.56 -13.27 12.74
N PRO A 175 4.85 -13.43 12.46
CA PRO A 175 5.48 -14.75 12.41
C PRO A 175 5.23 -15.54 13.71
N GLY A 176 4.99 -16.83 13.56
CA GLY A 176 4.67 -17.79 14.59
C GLY A 176 4.99 -19.21 14.12
N PRO A 177 4.66 -20.24 14.90
CA PRO A 177 5.04 -21.63 14.59
C PRO A 177 4.43 -22.16 13.28
N ASP A 178 3.25 -21.66 12.91
CA ASP A 178 2.45 -22.20 11.81
C ASP A 178 2.47 -21.32 10.54
N ASN A 179 3.26 -20.23 10.54
CA ASN A 179 3.33 -19.31 9.40
C ASN A 179 4.74 -18.74 9.19
N CYS A 180 5.03 -18.33 7.95
CA CYS A 180 6.29 -17.69 7.59
C CYS A 180 6.02 -16.51 6.65
N PRO A 181 5.56 -15.35 7.18
CA PRO A 181 5.23 -14.20 6.36
C PRO A 181 6.38 -13.70 5.48
N GLN A 182 7.63 -13.89 5.91
CA GLN A 182 8.80 -13.49 5.12
C GLN A 182 8.88 -14.27 3.79
N GLU A 183 8.72 -15.59 3.82
CA GLU A 183 8.73 -16.40 2.59
C GLU A 183 7.59 -16.04 1.64
N VAL A 184 6.44 -15.66 2.19
CA VAL A 184 5.30 -15.17 1.40
C VAL A 184 5.60 -13.81 0.79
N TYR A 185 6.17 -12.89 1.58
CA TYR A 185 6.60 -11.58 1.11
C TYR A 185 7.59 -11.69 -0.04
N ASP A 186 8.64 -12.50 0.12
CA ASP A 186 9.67 -12.71 -0.91
C ASP A 186 9.04 -13.25 -2.20
N SER A 187 8.11 -14.21 -2.10
CA SER A 187 7.38 -14.74 -3.25
C SER A 187 6.49 -13.69 -3.93
N LEU A 188 5.91 -12.75 -3.18
CA LEU A 188 5.12 -11.64 -3.71
C LEU A 188 6.01 -10.60 -4.40
N VAL A 189 7.21 -10.33 -3.88
CA VAL A 189 8.22 -9.48 -4.53
C VAL A 189 8.62 -10.07 -5.87
N ASP A 190 9.01 -11.35 -5.91
CA ASP A 190 9.39 -12.05 -7.13
C ASP A 190 8.28 -11.96 -8.21
N ALA A 191 7.03 -12.21 -7.79
CA ALA A 191 5.87 -12.11 -8.65
C ALA A 191 5.66 -10.69 -9.20
N LEU A 192 5.83 -9.66 -8.36
CA LEU A 192 5.70 -8.25 -8.72
C LEU A 192 6.79 -7.81 -9.71
N GLU A 193 8.04 -8.17 -9.47
CA GLU A 193 9.17 -7.85 -10.34
C GLU A 193 9.04 -8.51 -11.72
N LEU A 194 8.51 -9.73 -11.75
CA LEU A 194 8.34 -10.51 -12.98
C LEU A 194 7.34 -9.87 -13.96
N VAL A 195 6.21 -9.36 -13.45
CA VAL A 195 5.07 -8.97 -14.31
C VAL A 195 4.91 -7.46 -14.54
N SER A 196 5.53 -6.61 -13.72
CA SER A 196 5.23 -5.18 -13.72
C SER A 196 5.93 -4.39 -14.83
N GLU A 197 5.16 -3.69 -15.68
CA GLU A 197 5.62 -2.76 -16.74
C GLU A 197 6.22 -1.48 -16.15
N TYR A 198 5.51 -0.85 -15.22
CA TYR A 198 6.03 0.23 -14.38
C TYR A 198 6.41 -0.32 -13.02
N GLU A 199 7.12 0.46 -12.20
CA GLU A 199 7.44 0.04 -10.85
C GLU A 199 6.17 -0.28 -10.05
N GLY A 200 6.11 -1.51 -9.54
CA GLY A 200 5.05 -1.98 -8.64
C GLY A 200 5.38 -1.69 -7.19
N TYR A 201 4.38 -1.42 -6.37
CA TYR A 201 4.54 -1.23 -4.93
C TYR A 201 4.12 -2.49 -4.17
N ILE A 202 4.86 -2.84 -3.12
CA ILE A 202 4.48 -3.86 -2.13
C ILE A 202 4.39 -3.24 -0.74
N LEU A 203 3.19 -3.26 -0.16
CA LEU A 203 2.87 -2.60 1.10
C LEU A 203 2.40 -3.66 2.12
N GLU A 204 3.19 -3.87 3.16
CA GLU A 204 3.03 -4.95 4.14
C GLU A 204 2.47 -4.44 5.48
N SER A 205 1.56 -5.19 6.11
CA SER A 205 1.18 -4.96 7.51
C SER A 205 0.91 -6.25 8.29
N GLY A 206 1.82 -6.57 9.21
CA GLY A 206 1.68 -7.63 10.21
C GLY A 206 0.92 -7.26 11.50
N GLN A 207 0.51 -5.99 11.68
CA GLN A 207 -0.07 -5.50 12.94
C GLN A 207 -1.59 -5.58 13.02
N GLY A 208 -2.26 -5.69 11.86
CA GLY A 208 -3.72 -5.67 11.73
C GLY A 208 -4.36 -4.31 12.03
N LEU A 209 -3.65 -3.18 11.87
CA LEU A 209 -4.22 -1.85 12.12
C LEU A 209 -4.95 -1.32 10.88
N THR A 210 -6.26 -1.05 10.98
CA THR A 210 -7.04 -0.59 9.80
C THR A 210 -6.53 0.72 9.22
N ARG A 211 -6.10 1.68 10.05
CA ARG A 211 -5.49 2.93 9.55
C ARG A 211 -4.30 2.72 8.60
N VAL A 212 -3.55 1.62 8.77
CA VAL A 212 -2.38 1.30 7.93
C VAL A 212 -2.84 0.84 6.55
N LEU A 213 -3.87 -0.01 6.48
CA LEU A 213 -4.49 -0.39 5.21
C LEU A 213 -5.00 0.83 4.44
N PHE A 214 -5.73 1.73 5.09
CA PHE A 214 -6.22 2.96 4.43
C PHE A 214 -5.07 3.84 3.94
N ARG A 215 -4.00 3.99 4.74
CA ARG A 215 -2.78 4.69 4.30
C ARG A 215 -2.19 4.06 3.04
N TYR A 216 -2.09 2.73 2.98
CA TYR A 216 -1.58 2.02 1.81
C TYR A 216 -2.45 2.25 0.58
N MET A 217 -3.77 2.18 0.71
CA MET A 217 -4.68 2.51 -0.38
C MET A 217 -4.50 3.96 -0.85
N CYS A 218 -4.30 4.91 0.07
CA CYS A 218 -3.99 6.30 -0.31
C CYS A 218 -2.67 6.44 -1.06
N MET A 219 -1.62 5.72 -0.67
CA MET A 219 -0.33 5.72 -1.40
C MET A 219 -0.51 5.18 -2.82
N LEU A 220 -1.34 4.16 -2.98
CA LEU A 220 -1.69 3.57 -4.27
C LEU A 220 -2.55 4.49 -5.14
N LEU A 221 -3.10 5.61 -4.66
CA LEU A 221 -3.81 6.58 -5.52
C LEU A 221 -2.88 7.19 -6.59
N SER A 222 -1.58 7.21 -6.34
CA SER A 222 -0.59 7.68 -7.31
C SER A 222 -0.67 6.89 -8.62
N HIS A 223 -0.53 7.59 -9.75
CA HIS A 223 -0.58 6.98 -11.07
C HIS A 223 0.75 6.25 -11.37
N PRO A 224 0.76 5.03 -11.95
CA PRO A 224 2.00 4.28 -12.21
C PRO A 224 3.05 5.05 -13.03
N GLN A 225 2.63 5.85 -14.02
CA GLN A 225 3.53 6.71 -14.83
C GLN A 225 4.08 7.96 -14.10
N GLN A 226 3.59 8.28 -12.89
CA GLN A 226 3.98 9.50 -12.17
C GLN A 226 4.65 9.26 -10.84
N ARG A 227 4.31 8.15 -10.17
CA ARG A 227 4.86 7.87 -8.85
C ARG A 227 6.37 7.63 -8.96
N CYS A 228 7.10 8.08 -7.95
CA CYS A 228 8.51 7.77 -7.82
C CYS A 228 8.70 6.30 -7.43
N PRO A 229 9.95 5.84 -7.33
CA PRO A 229 10.23 4.58 -6.68
C PRO A 229 9.76 4.49 -5.23
N GLN A 230 9.37 3.29 -4.77
CA GLN A 230 8.79 3.10 -3.44
C GLN A 230 9.78 3.46 -2.32
N ASP A 231 11.06 3.17 -2.51
CA ASP A 231 12.17 3.52 -1.62
C ASP A 231 12.41 5.04 -1.51
N HIS A 232 11.95 5.82 -2.50
CA HIS A 232 12.01 7.27 -2.51
C HIS A 232 10.78 7.95 -1.91
N LEU A 233 9.80 7.20 -1.39
CA LEU A 233 8.60 7.79 -0.77
C LEU A 233 8.91 8.41 0.61
N ASP A 234 9.13 9.71 0.62
CA ASP A 234 9.20 10.49 1.86
C ASP A 234 7.80 11.01 2.25
N ILE A 235 7.02 10.18 2.94
CA ILE A 235 5.73 10.61 3.52
C ILE A 235 6.01 11.29 4.86
N PRO A 236 5.72 12.60 5.00
CA PRO A 236 6.00 13.34 6.22
C PRO A 236 5.40 12.65 7.44
N LYS A 237 6.19 12.52 8.51
CA LYS A 237 5.70 11.97 9.78
C LYS A 237 4.56 12.85 10.30
N PRO A 238 3.51 12.27 10.92
CA PRO A 238 2.39 13.03 11.46
C PRO A 238 2.87 14.16 12.37
N LEU A 239 2.40 15.39 12.13
CA LEU A 239 2.77 16.59 12.89
C LEU A 239 2.36 16.51 14.38
N ALA A 240 1.49 15.57 14.75
CA ALA A 240 0.88 15.43 16.08
C ALA A 240 1.84 14.96 17.21
N LYS A 241 3.16 14.93 17.00
CA LYS A 241 4.15 14.64 18.06
C LYS A 241 5.14 15.78 18.36
N LYS A 242 4.85 17.01 17.94
CA LYS A 242 5.48 18.20 18.56
C LYS A 242 4.55 18.74 19.64
N LEU A 243 4.51 18.08 20.79
CA LEU A 243 4.21 18.79 22.03
C LEU A 243 5.45 19.63 22.34
N PRO A 244 5.33 20.94 22.65
CA PRO A 244 6.48 21.71 23.08
C PRO A 244 7.10 21.03 24.29
N ALA A 245 8.42 20.85 24.27
CA ALA A 245 9.15 20.53 25.49
C ALA A 245 8.75 21.60 26.51
N ALA A 246 8.23 21.17 27.66
CA ALA A 246 8.05 22.08 28.77
C ALA A 246 9.44 22.58 29.14
N ASP A 247 9.73 23.84 28.80
CA ASP A 247 10.89 24.56 29.30
C ASP A 247 10.76 24.66 30.82
N SER A 248 11.34 23.71 31.55
CA SER A 248 11.66 23.92 32.96
C SER A 248 12.91 24.79 33.02
N THR A 249 12.67 26.09 32.99
CA THR A 249 13.66 27.13 33.27
C THR A 249 14.24 26.93 34.67
N THR A 250 15.57 26.95 34.70
CA THR A 250 16.42 27.15 35.86
C THR A 250 15.91 28.31 36.74
N THR A 251 15.73 28.04 38.03
CA THR A 251 15.85 29.06 39.08
C THR A 251 16.81 28.51 40.13
N ASP A 252 17.99 29.10 40.16
CA ASP A 252 18.89 29.09 41.32
C ASP A 252 18.16 29.72 42.50
N ASP A 253 18.21 29.08 43.66
CA ASP A 253 18.55 29.82 44.88
C ASP A 253 19.23 28.91 45.90
N SER A 254 20.37 29.43 46.36
CA SER A 254 21.41 28.84 47.18
C SER A 254 20.96 28.42 48.59
N ILE A 255 21.58 27.37 49.16
CA ILE A 255 22.12 27.38 50.53
C ILE A 255 23.21 26.30 50.68
N VAL A 256 24.34 26.77 51.21
CA VAL A 256 25.60 26.07 51.51
C VAL A 256 25.49 25.28 52.81
N THR A 257 26.05 24.07 52.89
CA THR A 257 26.97 23.68 53.98
C THR A 257 27.68 22.35 53.73
N VAL A 258 28.89 22.34 54.27
CA VAL A 258 30.05 21.46 54.08
C VAL A 258 29.99 20.20 54.96
N SER A 259 30.86 19.24 54.64
CA SER A 259 31.38 18.10 55.44
C SER A 259 30.68 16.76 55.20
N GLY A 260 31.36 15.64 55.00
CA GLY A 260 32.78 15.34 55.12
C GLY A 260 33.10 13.96 54.51
N ILE A 261 34.41 13.74 54.35
CA ILE A 261 35.05 12.51 53.89
C ILE A 261 35.08 11.49 55.04
N SER A 262 34.75 10.22 54.76
CA SER A 262 35.36 8.99 55.35
C SER A 262 34.60 7.78 54.80
N GLU A 263 35.18 7.02 53.86
CA GLU A 263 35.97 5.80 54.09
C GLU A 263 35.18 4.59 54.65
N VAL A 264 35.10 3.56 53.80
CA VAL A 264 35.42 2.14 54.05
C VAL A 264 34.79 1.47 55.29
N GLN A 265 33.95 0.45 55.06
CA GLN A 265 34.32 -0.90 55.50
C GLN A 265 33.51 -2.02 54.83
N ASN A 266 34.31 -2.98 54.38
CA ASN A 266 34.01 -4.26 53.79
C ASN A 266 34.16 -5.29 54.93
N ILE A 267 33.15 -6.10 55.26
CA ILE A 267 33.34 -7.32 56.06
C ILE A 267 32.49 -8.45 55.50
N ARG A 268 33.21 -9.55 55.23
CA ARG A 268 32.81 -10.87 54.75
C ARG A 268 32.00 -11.66 55.80
N ASN A 269 31.13 -12.55 55.34
CA ASN A 269 31.35 -14.00 55.33
C ASN A 269 30.43 -14.66 54.30
#